data_AF-A0A9P8BIF6-F1
#
_entry.id   AF-A0A9P8BIF6-F1
#
_cell.length_a   1.000
_cell.length_b   1.000
_cell.length_c   1.000
_cell.angle_alpha   90.00
_cell.angle_beta   90.00
_cell.angle_gamma   90.00
#
_symmetry.space_group_name_H-M   'P 1'
#
loop_
_entity.id
_entity.type
_entity.pdbx_description
1 polymer ?
#
loop_
_entity_poly.entity_id
_entity_poly.type
_entity_poly.pdbx_seq_one_letter_code
_entity_poly.pdbx_strand_id
1 'polypeptide(L)'
;MHPSILIDGQPPQPPFKFSIFCAGFTNYLNPLFKPITAGQKIWTPTLHVAGREDTFFIDNPKAKPLVEFCIDPRVHGHYKGHVIPSDPESIEVFKDFISFHKSSESAIEMVGVRSSVVAPIKAVSKL
;
A
#
# COMPACT_ATOMS: atom_id res chain seq x y z
N MET A 1 3.99 11.19 27.04
CA MET A 1 2.84 11.02 26.12
C MET A 1 3.15 11.74 24.83
N HIS A 2 2.95 11.11 23.67
CA HIS A 2 3.04 11.79 22.39
C HIS A 2 1.70 12.46 22.07
N PRO A 3 1.69 13.64 21.43
CA PRO A 3 0.45 14.25 20.97
C PRO A 3 -0.27 13.35 19.96
N SER A 4 -1.60 13.40 19.95
CA SER A 4 -2.41 12.71 18.96
C SER A 4 -2.05 13.20 17.56
N ILE A 5 -1.91 12.27 16.61
CA ILE A 5 -1.78 12.58 15.18
C ILE A 5 -3.13 12.93 14.54
N LEU A 6 -4.22 12.75 15.28
CA LEU A 6 -5.60 13.01 14.85
C LEU A 6 -6.08 14.36 15.43
N ILE A 7 -6.84 15.11 14.62
CA ILE A 7 -7.58 16.31 15.03
C ILE A 7 -9.05 15.88 15.17
N ASP A 8 -9.64 16.06 16.36
CA ASP A 8 -11.02 15.61 16.67
C ASP A 8 -11.29 14.12 16.36
N GLY A 9 -10.27 13.27 16.50
CA GLY A 9 -10.36 11.85 16.21
C GLY A 9 -10.30 11.48 14.72
N GLN A 10 -10.04 12.45 13.84
CA GLN A 10 -9.90 12.26 12.39
C GLN A 10 -8.50 12.58 11.88
N PRO A 11 -8.04 11.95 10.77
CA PRO A 11 -6.83 12.38 10.08
C PRO A 11 -6.92 13.85 9.62
N PRO A 12 -5.83 14.63 9.71
CA PRO A 12 -5.86 16.05 9.37
C PRO A 12 -5.99 16.36 7.87
N GLN A 13 -6.00 15.34 7.01
CA GLN A 13 -6.12 15.47 5.56
C GLN A 13 -7.04 14.40 4.95
N PRO A 14 -7.63 14.67 3.77
CA PRO A 14 -8.33 13.63 3.01
C PRO A 14 -7.37 12.50 2.55
N PRO A 15 -7.89 11.33 2.16
CA PRO A 15 -7.08 10.24 1.65
C PRO A 15 -6.26 10.63 0.41
N PHE A 16 -5.02 10.12 0.31
CA PHE A 16 -4.19 10.26 -0.89
C PHE A 16 -4.78 9.45 -2.06
N LYS A 17 -4.45 9.85 -3.30
CA LYS A 17 -4.80 9.09 -4.52
C LYS A 17 -4.17 7.70 -4.54
N PHE A 18 -2.94 7.59 -4.04
CA PHE A 18 -2.18 6.36 -3.89
C PHE A 18 -1.06 6.55 -2.86
N SER A 19 -0.42 5.46 -2.44
CA SER A 19 0.78 5.48 -1.60
C SER A 19 1.83 4.47 -2.11
N ILE A 20 3.10 4.78 -1.91
CA ILE A 20 4.22 3.89 -2.25
C ILE A 20 5.04 3.67 -0.98
N PHE A 21 5.16 2.42 -0.56
CA PHE A 21 5.90 2.01 0.63
C PHE A 21 7.18 1.28 0.22
N CYS A 22 8.32 1.96 0.30
CA CYS A 22 9.63 1.35 0.09
C CYS A 22 10.18 0.81 1.41
N ALA A 23 10.47 -0.48 1.47
CA ALA A 23 10.90 -1.21 2.68
C ALA A 23 10.01 -0.95 3.91
N GLY A 24 8.69 -0.84 3.67
CA GLY A 24 7.72 -0.53 4.71
C GLY A 24 7.44 -1.72 5.63
N PHE A 25 7.24 -1.44 6.92
CA PHE A 25 6.81 -2.41 7.92
C PHE A 25 5.80 -1.76 8.86
N THR A 26 5.04 -2.59 9.58
CA THR A 26 4.13 -2.11 10.64
C THR A 26 4.61 -2.59 12.00
N ASN A 27 4.45 -1.75 13.03
CA ASN A 27 4.74 -2.11 14.41
C ASN A 27 3.42 -2.35 15.16
N TYR A 28 2.76 -3.47 14.84
CA TYR A 28 1.47 -3.86 15.41
C TYR A 28 1.52 -4.08 16.94
N LEU A 29 2.72 -4.27 17.52
CA LEU A 29 2.91 -4.39 18.96
C LEU A 29 2.88 -3.04 19.68
N ASN A 30 3.12 -1.94 18.97
CA ASN A 30 3.11 -0.61 19.56
C ASN A 30 1.66 -0.08 19.64
N PRO A 31 1.14 0.21 20.86
CA PRO A 31 -0.22 0.73 21.04
C PRO A 31 -0.53 2.00 20.26
N LEU A 32 0.47 2.81 19.90
CA LEU A 32 0.29 4.01 19.08
C LEU A 32 -0.14 3.71 17.64
N PHE A 33 0.14 2.50 17.14
CA PHE A 33 -0.28 2.07 15.80
C PHE A 33 -1.63 1.35 15.83
N LYS A 34 -2.18 1.05 17.03
CA LYS A 34 -3.51 0.44 17.15
C LYS A 34 -4.59 1.20 16.40
N PRO A 35 -4.67 2.55 16.39
CA PRO A 35 -5.69 3.26 15.61
C PRO A 35 -5.59 2.99 14.10
N ILE A 36 -4.38 2.73 13.58
CA ILE A 36 -4.14 2.39 12.17
C ILE A 36 -4.51 0.92 11.89
N THR A 37 -4.39 0.04 12.90
CA THR A 37 -4.66 -1.40 12.79
C THR A 37 -6.00 -1.83 13.43
N ALA A 38 -6.84 -0.90 13.90
CA ALA A 38 -8.07 -1.15 14.67
C ALA A 38 -9.25 -1.66 13.82
N GLY A 39 -8.96 -2.43 12.77
CA GLY A 39 -9.96 -3.16 11.98
C GLY A 39 -10.37 -2.51 10.67
N GLN A 40 -9.97 -1.27 10.38
CA GLN A 40 -10.13 -0.68 9.05
C GLN A 40 -8.91 -0.97 8.18
N LYS A 41 -9.14 -1.60 7.02
CA LYS A 41 -8.12 -1.77 6.00
C LYS A 41 -7.84 -0.45 5.28
N ILE A 42 -6.60 -0.26 4.85
CA ILE A 42 -6.21 0.85 3.99
C ILE A 42 -6.79 0.59 2.60
N TRP A 43 -7.77 1.40 2.19
CA TRP A 43 -8.35 1.36 0.84
C TRP A 43 -7.56 2.16 -0.19
N THR A 44 -6.66 3.04 0.25
CA THR A 44 -5.82 3.82 -0.65
C THR A 44 -4.96 2.86 -1.45
N PRO A 45 -4.92 2.94 -2.78
CA PRO A 45 -4.09 2.05 -3.59
C PRO A 45 -2.62 2.11 -3.15
N THR A 46 -2.00 0.95 -2.93
CA THR A 46 -0.61 0.87 -2.46
C THR A 46 0.29 0.07 -3.39
N LEU A 47 1.50 0.58 -3.57
CA LEU A 47 2.63 -0.16 -4.12
C LEU A 47 3.65 -0.40 -3.00
N HIS A 48 3.92 -1.66 -2.69
CA HIS A 48 4.94 -2.07 -1.73
C HIS A 48 6.18 -2.47 -2.50
N VAL A 49 7.30 -1.82 -2.22
CA VAL A 49 8.60 -2.10 -2.85
C VAL A 49 9.54 -2.64 -1.79
N ALA A 50 10.07 -3.83 -2.00
CA ALA A 50 10.96 -4.47 -1.04
C ALA A 50 12.17 -5.11 -1.72
N GLY A 51 13.33 -4.98 -1.08
CA GLY A 51 14.54 -5.68 -1.48
C GLY A 51 14.49 -7.15 -1.06
N ARG A 52 14.78 -8.08 -1.95
CA ARG A 52 14.82 -9.52 -1.65
C ARG A 52 15.95 -9.89 -0.68
N GLU A 53 17.00 -9.07 -0.66
CA GLU A 53 18.11 -9.20 0.29
C GLU A 53 17.90 -8.33 1.55
N ASP A 54 16.77 -7.63 1.65
CA ASP A 54 16.43 -6.85 2.84
C ASP A 54 15.91 -7.78 3.93
N THR A 55 16.39 -7.58 5.16
CA THR A 55 15.83 -8.22 6.35
C THR A 55 14.32 -7.99 6.46
N PHE A 56 13.81 -6.85 5.97
CA PHE A 56 12.39 -6.50 5.94
C PHE A 56 11.68 -6.85 4.62
N PHE A 57 12.14 -7.86 3.89
CA PHE A 57 11.44 -8.35 2.70
C PHE A 57 9.98 -8.73 2.99
N ILE A 58 9.13 -8.78 1.96
CA ILE A 58 7.67 -8.91 2.10
C ILE A 58 7.23 -10.16 2.90
N ASP A 59 8.03 -11.23 2.87
CA ASP A 59 7.80 -12.46 3.64
C ASP A 59 8.25 -12.35 5.11
N ASN A 60 8.89 -11.24 5.49
CA ASN A 60 9.27 -10.96 6.86
C ASN A 60 8.00 -10.75 7.72
N PRO A 61 7.91 -11.37 8.91
CA PRO A 61 6.79 -11.22 9.83
C PRO A 61 6.47 -9.77 10.25
N LYS A 62 7.40 -8.83 10.07
CA LYS A 62 7.21 -7.39 10.37
C LYS A 62 6.68 -6.61 9.17
N ALA A 63 7.01 -7.04 7.94
CA ALA A 63 6.58 -6.37 6.70
C ALA A 63 5.24 -6.92 6.20
N LYS A 64 5.04 -8.23 6.26
CA LYS A 64 3.83 -8.92 5.81
C LYS A 64 2.52 -8.32 6.35
N PRO A 65 2.39 -7.98 7.65
CA PRO A 65 1.12 -7.46 8.15
C PRO A 65 0.74 -6.12 7.50
N LEU A 66 1.72 -5.27 7.15
CA LEU A 66 1.43 -4.00 6.47
C LEU A 66 0.77 -4.22 5.11
N VAL A 67 1.19 -5.25 4.37
CA VAL A 67 0.56 -5.65 3.10
C VAL A 67 -0.86 -6.16 3.33
N GLU A 68 -1.06 -7.01 4.34
CA GLU A 68 -2.36 -7.59 4.67
C GLU A 68 -3.40 -6.54 5.14
N PHE A 69 -2.92 -5.43 5.71
CA PHE A 69 -3.74 -4.28 6.07
C PHE A 69 -4.21 -3.45 4.87
N CYS A 70 -3.62 -3.62 3.68
CA CYS A 70 -4.01 -2.90 2.48
C CYS A 70 -5.01 -3.71 1.64
N ILE A 71 -5.94 -3.03 0.96
CA ILE A 71 -6.86 -3.64 0.00
C ILE A 71 -6.17 -3.73 -1.36
N ASP A 72 -6.13 -4.92 -1.93
CA ASP A 72 -5.55 -5.23 -3.25
C ASP A 72 -4.16 -4.58 -3.51
N PRO A 73 -3.18 -4.74 -2.59
CA PRO A 73 -1.87 -4.12 -2.72
C PRO A 73 -1.08 -4.70 -3.90
N ARG A 74 -0.34 -3.84 -4.61
CA ARG A 74 0.69 -4.29 -5.56
C ARG A 74 2.02 -4.45 -4.83
N VAL A 75 2.74 -5.53 -5.10
CA VAL A 75 4.05 -5.81 -4.51
C VAL A 75 5.10 -5.91 -5.61
N HIS A 76 6.23 -5.22 -5.43
CA HIS A 76 7.41 -5.29 -6.29
C HIS A 76 8.63 -5.68 -5.47
N GLY A 77 9.32 -6.74 -5.89
CA GLY A 77 10.52 -7.25 -5.23
C GLY A 77 11.76 -7.06 -6.09
N HIS A 78 12.73 -6.26 -5.64
CA HIS A 78 13.99 -6.01 -6.35
C HIS A 78 15.17 -6.78 -5.73
N TYR A 79 16.26 -6.99 -6.47
CA TYR A 79 17.38 -7.84 -6.05
C TYR A 79 18.34 -7.22 -5.03
N LYS A 80 18.10 -6.00 -4.56
CA LYS A 80 19.01 -5.31 -3.62
C LYS A 80 18.50 -5.47 -2.17
N GLY A 81 19.26 -4.96 -1.21
CA GLY A 81 18.86 -4.85 0.20
C GLY A 81 17.97 -3.63 0.47
N HIS A 82 18.20 -2.96 1.61
CA HIS A 82 17.40 -1.82 2.10
C HIS A 82 17.70 -0.50 1.35
N VAL A 83 17.31 -0.43 0.08
CA VAL A 83 17.53 0.72 -0.80
C VAL A 83 16.31 0.98 -1.68
N ILE A 84 16.12 2.23 -2.12
CA ILE A 84 15.15 2.53 -3.17
C ILE A 84 15.75 2.04 -4.50
N PRO A 85 15.08 1.13 -5.24
CA PRO A 85 15.63 0.63 -6.49
C PRO A 85 15.55 1.68 -7.59
N SER A 86 16.60 1.74 -8.40
CA SER A 86 16.76 2.64 -9.54
C SER A 86 17.16 1.89 -10.81
N ASP A 87 17.09 0.56 -10.80
CA ASP A 87 17.23 -0.24 -12.01
C ASP A 87 16.05 0.00 -12.96
N PRO A 88 16.25 -0.23 -14.28
CA PRO A 88 15.22 0.07 -15.29
C PRO A 88 13.87 -0.61 -15.04
N GLU A 89 13.87 -1.86 -14.54
CA GLU A 89 12.65 -2.62 -14.24
C GLU A 89 11.84 -1.93 -13.14
N SER A 90 12.50 -1.60 -12.02
CA SER A 90 11.85 -0.93 -10.89
C SER A 90 11.35 0.46 -11.24
N ILE A 91 12.11 1.21 -12.06
CA ILE A 91 11.67 2.52 -12.58
C ILE A 91 10.37 2.38 -13.39
N GLU A 92 10.26 1.34 -14.22
CA GLU A 92 9.06 1.12 -15.02
C GLU A 92 7.84 0.80 -14.15
N VAL A 93 8.02 -0.01 -13.10
CA VAL A 93 6.97 -0.28 -12.11
C VAL A 93 6.48 1.01 -11.43
N PHE A 94 7.40 1.90 -11.03
CA PHE A 94 7.01 3.19 -10.45
C PHE A 94 6.24 4.06 -11.45
N LYS A 95 6.73 4.17 -12.69
CA LYS A 95 6.08 4.96 -13.74
C LYS A 95 4.67 4.47 -14.03
N ASP A 96 4.51 3.16 -14.21
CA ASP A 96 3.24 2.51 -14.46
C ASP A 96 2.24 2.78 -13.34
N PHE A 97 2.63 2.52 -12.08
CA PHE A 97 1.77 2.73 -10.91
C PHE A 97 1.35 4.20 -10.74
N ILE A 98 2.31 5.13 -10.83
CA ILE A 98 2.04 6.57 -10.71
C ILE A 98 1.13 7.04 -11.84
N SER A 99 1.39 6.62 -13.08
CA SER A 99 0.60 7.04 -14.24
C SER A 99 -0.85 6.57 -14.12
N PHE A 100 -1.05 5.30 -13.75
CA PHE A 100 -2.38 4.70 -13.57
C PHE A 100 -3.23 5.47 -12.55
N HIS A 101 -2.65 5.83 -11.39
CA HIS A 101 -3.36 6.51 -10.32
C HIS A 101 -3.35 8.05 -10.41
N LYS A 102 -2.53 8.64 -11.28
CA LYS A 102 -2.54 10.10 -11.55
C LYS A 102 -3.79 10.50 -12.35
N SER A 103 -4.20 9.67 -13.30
CA SER A 103 -5.34 9.89 -14.21
C SER A 103 -6.73 9.70 -13.59
N SER A 104 -6.83 9.20 -12.34
CA SER A 104 -8.11 9.06 -11.66
C SER A 104 -8.59 10.39 -11.06
N GLU A 105 -8.88 11.37 -11.90
CA GLU A 105 -9.79 12.47 -11.57
C GLU A 105 -11.23 12.00 -11.80
N SER A 106 -11.87 11.38 -10.79
CA SER A 106 -13.36 11.31 -10.65
C SER A 106 -13.90 10.35 -9.57
N ALA A 107 -13.10 9.57 -8.83
CA ALA A 107 -13.66 8.54 -7.95
C ALA A 107 -13.98 8.96 -6.50
N ILE A 108 -13.85 10.25 -6.12
CA ILE A 108 -14.10 10.67 -4.72
C ILE A 108 -15.55 11.15 -4.49
N GLU A 109 -16.35 11.40 -5.53
CA GLU A 109 -17.77 11.75 -5.35
C GLU A 109 -18.69 10.54 -5.09
N MET A 110 -18.20 9.29 -5.15
CA MET A 110 -19.07 8.09 -5.20
C MET A 110 -18.76 7.01 -4.14
N VAL A 111 -18.40 7.38 -2.91
CA VAL A 111 -18.30 6.40 -1.79
C VAL A 111 -19.21 6.77 -0.61
N GLY A 112 -20.35 7.39 -0.92
CA GLY A 112 -21.59 7.04 -0.25
C GLY A 112 -22.22 5.87 -1.02
N VAL A 113 -21.97 4.64 -0.58
CA VAL A 113 -22.62 3.40 -1.05
C VAL A 113 -22.21 2.91 -2.46
N ARG A 114 -21.53 1.75 -2.51
CA ARG A 114 -21.67 0.65 -3.50
C ARG A 114 -20.73 -0.49 -3.07
N SER A 115 -21.23 -1.56 -2.45
CA SER A 115 -21.85 -2.75 -3.07
C SER A 115 -21.04 -3.30 -4.24
N SER A 116 -20.33 -4.40 -3.94
CA SER A 116 -19.82 -5.47 -4.80
C SER A 116 -20.05 -5.35 -6.30
N VAL A 117 -18.99 -5.03 -7.05
CA VAL A 117 -18.81 -5.50 -8.43
C VAL A 117 -17.34 -5.88 -8.64
N VAL A 118 -17.07 -7.18 -8.59
CA VAL A 118 -15.79 -7.78 -8.99
C VAL A 118 -15.78 -7.85 -10.52
N ALA A 119 -14.82 -7.19 -11.17
CA ALA A 119 -14.55 -7.40 -12.59
C ALA A 119 -13.79 -8.72 -12.78
N PRO A 120 -14.12 -9.55 -13.79
CA PRO A 120 -13.47 -10.84 -13.98
C PRO A 120 -12.08 -10.66 -14.58
N ILE A 121 -11.05 -11.21 -13.89
CA ILE A 121 -9.72 -11.40 -14.46
C ILE A 121 -9.82 -12.55 -15.46
N LYS A 122 -9.50 -12.28 -16.74
CA LYS A 122 -9.33 -13.34 -17.76
C LYS A 122 -8.17 -14.25 -17.35
N ALA A 123 -8.49 -15.53 -17.13
CA ALA A 123 -7.50 -16.58 -16.95
C ALA A 123 -6.63 -16.71 -18.21
N VAL A 124 -5.30 -16.64 -18.03
CA VAL A 124 -4.34 -16.95 -19.08
C VAL A 124 -4.12 -18.47 -19.09
N SER A 125 -4.48 -19.11 -20.20
CA SER A 125 -4.31 -20.53 -20.45
C SER A 125 -2.83 -20.88 -20.65
N LYS A 126 -2.39 -21.96 -20.00
CA LYS A 126 -1.11 -22.64 -20.23
C LYS A 126 -0.97 -23.10 -21.68
N LEU A 127 0.24 -22.97 -22.22
CA LEU A 127 0.82 -23.88 -23.20
C LEU A 127 2.10 -24.45 -22.59
#